data_AF-A0A524I999-F1
#
_entry.id   AF-A0A524I999-F1
#
_cell.length_a   1.000
_cell.length_b   1.000
_cell.length_c   1.000
_cell.angle_alpha   90.00
_cell.angle_beta   90.00
_cell.angle_gamma   90.00
#
_symmetry.space_group_name_H-M   'P 1'
#
loop_
_entity.id
_entity.type
_entity.pdbx_description
1 polymer ?
#
loop_
_entity_poly.entity_id
_entity_poly.type
_entity_poly.pdbx_seq_one_letter_code
_entity_poly.pdbx_strand_id
1 'polypeptide(L)'
;MSPYKNLNQRSRTTMDRRDFIGKAGCVAVAFGTAAGFAEGQEKAPQAAPPPPPPKPKRYKIEIEIFEARPDTWCHKKGDKFAYPADWGKLCPWLRASLNEFVRLLENGVTLPWKYEGTPYEKVIDTEGVTTEYVRCPDPTSALVAKITRTRV
;
A
#
# COMPACT_ATOMS: atom_id res chain seq x y z
N MET A 1 -15.89 -34.89 -32.27
CA MET A 1 -16.28 -34.88 -30.85
C MET A 1 -15.43 -33.87 -30.11
N SER A 2 -15.99 -32.72 -29.73
CA SER A 2 -15.31 -31.64 -28.99
C SER A 2 -15.96 -31.52 -27.61
N PRO A 3 -15.22 -31.67 -26.48
CA PRO A 3 -15.81 -31.81 -25.15
C PRO A 3 -15.80 -30.48 -24.37
N TYR A 4 -16.34 -29.40 -24.93
CA TYR A 4 -16.54 -28.16 -24.15
C TYR A 4 -17.96 -27.63 -24.35
N LYS A 5 -18.87 -28.15 -23.52
CA LYS A 5 -20.21 -27.60 -23.32
C LYS A 5 -20.16 -26.48 -22.28
N ASN A 6 -20.74 -25.35 -22.68
CA ASN A 6 -21.36 -24.29 -21.89
C ASN A 6 -21.41 -24.49 -20.36
N LEU A 7 -20.68 -23.65 -19.63
CA LEU A 7 -20.93 -23.34 -18.22
C LEU A 7 -21.04 -21.82 -18.08
N ASN A 8 -22.19 -21.24 -18.42
CA ASN A 8 -22.46 -19.86 -18.04
C ASN A 8 -23.96 -19.56 -17.88
N GLN A 9 -24.57 -20.16 -16.87
CA GLN A 9 -25.80 -19.65 -16.24
C GLN A 9 -25.69 -19.85 -14.72
N ARG A 10 -25.03 -18.92 -14.03
CA ARG A 10 -25.31 -18.65 -12.62
C ARG A 10 -26.04 -17.31 -12.56
N SER A 11 -27.31 -17.38 -12.18
CA SER A 11 -28.12 -16.22 -11.84
C SER A 11 -27.42 -15.39 -10.76
N ARG A 12 -27.13 -14.12 -11.06
CA ARG A 12 -26.81 -13.14 -10.01
C ARG A 12 -28.11 -12.82 -9.28
N THR A 13 -28.34 -13.46 -8.15
CA THR A 13 -29.23 -12.89 -7.13
C THR A 13 -28.49 -11.73 -6.49
N THR A 14 -28.80 -10.51 -6.91
CA THR A 14 -28.42 -9.29 -6.19
C THR A 14 -29.13 -9.29 -4.84
N MET A 15 -28.39 -9.50 -3.74
CA MET A 15 -28.88 -9.15 -2.41
C MET A 15 -28.97 -7.63 -2.31
N ASP A 16 -30.15 -7.13 -1.94
CA ASP A 16 -30.36 -5.71 -1.71
C ASP A 16 -29.63 -5.30 -0.42
N ARG A 17 -28.95 -4.15 -0.46
CA ARG A 17 -28.16 -3.60 0.67
C ARG A 17 -29.02 -3.39 1.92
N ARG A 18 -30.34 -3.30 1.75
CA ARG A 18 -31.34 -3.12 2.81
C ARG A 18 -31.59 -4.40 3.62
N ASP A 19 -31.42 -5.58 3.03
CA ASP A 19 -31.64 -6.86 3.72
C ASP A 19 -30.54 -7.19 4.75
N PHE A 20 -29.33 -6.66 4.53
CA PHE A 20 -28.21 -6.84 5.48
C PHE A 20 -28.38 -6.01 6.75
N ILE A 21 -28.91 -4.80 6.64
CA ILE A 21 -29.14 -3.90 7.79
C ILE A 21 -30.32 -4.41 8.65
N GLY A 22 -31.33 -5.03 8.03
CA GLY A 22 -32.47 -5.61 8.75
C GLY A 22 -32.12 -6.83 9.62
N LYS A 23 -31.08 -7.60 9.26
CA LYS A 23 -30.69 -8.83 10.00
C LYS A 23 -29.63 -8.62 11.09
N ALA A 24 -28.97 -7.46 11.15
CA ALA A 24 -27.94 -7.17 12.16
C ALA A 24 -28.45 -6.37 13.37
N GLY A 25 -29.69 -5.86 13.32
CA GLY A 25 -30.25 -4.99 14.36
C GLY A 25 -31.06 -5.74 15.43
N CYS A 26 -30.43 -6.59 16.23
CA CYS A 26 -31.06 -7.17 17.44
C CYS A 26 -30.00 -7.66 18.46
N VAL A 27 -29.12 -6.78 18.95
CA VAL A 27 -28.38 -7.01 20.21
C VAL A 27 -28.37 -5.70 20.99
N ALA A 28 -29.53 -5.30 21.51
CA ALA A 28 -29.62 -4.11 22.36
C ALA A 28 -30.81 -4.17 23.34
N VAL A 29 -31.16 -5.33 23.91
CA VAL A 29 -32.09 -5.38 25.06
C VAL A 29 -31.79 -6.62 25.90
N ALA A 30 -30.80 -6.56 26.81
CA ALA A 30 -30.64 -7.61 27.81
C ALA A 30 -29.87 -7.16 29.06
N PHE A 31 -30.09 -5.96 29.59
CA PHE A 31 -29.75 -5.65 30.99
C PHE A 31 -30.66 -4.54 31.50
N GLY A 32 -31.72 -4.91 32.21
CA GLY A 32 -32.69 -3.95 32.70
C GLY A 32 -33.74 -4.48 33.67
N THR A 33 -33.42 -5.46 34.52
CA THR A 33 -34.22 -5.75 35.73
C THR A 33 -33.36 -6.31 36.85
N ALA A 34 -32.77 -5.43 37.64
CA ALA A 34 -32.44 -5.70 39.04
C ALA A 34 -32.51 -4.37 39.79
N ALA A 35 -33.61 -4.20 40.53
CA ALA A 35 -33.68 -3.21 41.59
C ALA A 35 -32.72 -3.66 42.72
N GLY A 36 -31.83 -2.78 43.15
CA GLY A 36 -30.95 -2.99 44.29
C GLY A 36 -29.60 -2.30 44.11
N PHE A 37 -29.15 -1.62 45.17
CA PHE A 37 -27.93 -0.81 45.29
C PHE A 37 -28.03 0.64 44.79
N ALA A 38 -28.70 1.45 45.62
CA ALA A 38 -28.22 2.79 45.89
C ALA A 38 -27.05 2.65 46.89
N GLU A 39 -25.80 2.81 46.43
CA GLU A 39 -24.70 3.33 47.25
C GLU A 39 -23.50 3.68 46.34
N GLY A 40 -23.05 4.94 46.38
CA GLY A 40 -21.71 5.34 45.92
C GLY A 40 -21.48 5.43 44.40
N GLN A 41 -22.12 6.37 43.69
CA GLN A 41 -21.48 6.91 42.48
C GLN A 41 -20.41 7.93 42.91
N GLU A 42 -19.22 7.43 43.23
CA GLU A 42 -18.01 8.25 43.11
C GLU A 42 -17.95 8.72 41.66
N LYS A 43 -17.95 10.04 41.51
CA LYS A 43 -17.80 10.73 40.22
C LYS A 43 -16.40 10.41 39.71
N ALA A 44 -16.26 9.31 38.98
CA ALA A 44 -15.01 8.92 38.34
C ALA A 44 -14.46 10.16 37.59
N PRO A 45 -13.20 10.56 37.80
CA PRO A 45 -12.61 11.66 37.07
C PRO A 45 -12.78 11.38 35.57
N GLN A 46 -13.39 12.31 34.85
CA GLN A 46 -13.43 12.25 33.39
C GLN A 46 -11.99 12.13 32.90
N ALA A 47 -11.64 10.95 32.39
CA ALA A 47 -10.35 10.74 31.76
C ALA A 47 -10.20 11.78 30.65
N ALA A 48 -9.05 12.48 30.65
CA ALA A 48 -8.75 13.43 29.59
C ALA A 48 -8.90 12.73 28.23
N PRO A 49 -9.47 13.41 27.21
CA PRO A 49 -9.60 12.82 25.89
C PRO A 49 -8.22 12.38 25.39
N PRO A 50 -8.13 11.21 24.72
CA PRO A 50 -6.85 10.70 24.22
C PRO A 50 -6.21 11.74 23.30
N PRO A 51 -4.85 11.83 23.29
CA PRO A 51 -4.16 12.76 22.43
C PRO A 51 -4.56 12.53 20.96
N PRO A 52 -4.63 13.61 20.15
CA PRO A 52 -4.97 13.49 18.75
C PRO A 52 -3.97 12.57 18.04
N PRO A 53 -4.41 11.78 17.05
CA PRO A 53 -3.53 10.88 16.33
C PRO A 53 -2.40 11.66 15.64
N PRO A 54 -1.19 11.08 15.56
CA PRO A 54 -0.06 11.74 14.91
C PRO A 54 -0.38 12.04 13.45
N LYS A 55 0.05 13.21 12.97
CA LYS A 55 -0.13 13.60 11.56
C LYS A 55 0.58 12.59 10.66
N PRO A 56 -0.06 12.12 9.57
CA PRO A 56 0.58 11.22 8.64
C PRO A 56 1.80 11.90 8.00
N LYS A 57 2.93 11.19 7.96
CA LYS A 57 4.12 11.64 7.25
C LYS A 57 3.80 11.68 5.75
N ARG A 58 4.31 12.69 5.04
CA ARG A 58 4.20 12.79 3.59
C ARG A 58 5.55 12.48 2.97
N TYR A 59 5.51 11.91 1.77
CA TYR A 59 6.72 11.51 1.07
C TYR A 59 6.63 11.91 -0.40
N LYS A 60 7.77 12.33 -0.95
CA LYS A 60 8.03 12.45 -2.37
C LYS A 60 8.72 11.17 -2.83
N ILE A 61 8.34 10.65 -4.00
CA ILE A 61 8.95 9.46 -4.61
C ILE A 61 9.48 9.81 -6.00
N GLU A 62 10.75 9.48 -6.22
CA GLU A 62 11.45 9.62 -7.49
C GLU A 62 11.95 8.24 -7.94
N ILE A 63 11.86 7.97 -9.23
CA ILE A 63 12.29 6.71 -9.84
C ILE A 63 13.35 7.04 -10.88
N GLU A 64 14.52 6.44 -10.78
CA GLU A 64 15.64 6.58 -11.70
C GLU A 64 15.98 5.22 -12.30
N ILE A 65 16.23 5.17 -13.61
CA ILE A 65 16.75 3.96 -14.25
C ILE A 65 18.26 3.89 -13.99
N PHE A 66 18.63 3.08 -13.01
CA PHE A 66 20.01 2.94 -12.53
C PHE A 66 20.88 2.12 -13.49
N GLU A 67 20.32 1.04 -14.02
CA GLU A 67 20.96 0.18 -15.01
C GLU A 67 20.02 -0.07 -16.17
N ALA A 68 20.60 -0.15 -17.36
CA ALA A 68 19.88 -0.50 -18.58
C ALA A 68 20.83 -1.07 -19.63
N ARG A 69 20.37 -2.05 -20.43
CA ARG A 69 21.07 -2.39 -21.67
C ARG A 69 21.03 -1.20 -22.64
N PRO A 70 22.10 -0.90 -23.39
CA PRO A 70 22.13 0.23 -24.32
C PRO A 70 21.03 0.17 -25.41
N ASP A 71 20.72 -1.03 -25.88
CA ASP A 71 19.78 -1.36 -26.96
C ASP A 71 18.35 -1.62 -26.46
N THR A 72 18.08 -1.46 -25.16
CA THR A 72 16.71 -1.61 -24.64
C THR A 72 15.76 -0.62 -25.31
N TRP A 73 14.54 -1.07 -25.60
CA TRP A 73 13.57 -0.26 -26.33
C TRP A 73 12.74 0.66 -25.42
N CYS A 74 12.65 0.36 -24.12
CA CYS A 74 11.66 1.02 -23.25
C CYS A 74 12.20 2.19 -22.41
N HIS A 75 13.35 2.06 -21.76
CA HIS A 75 13.94 3.11 -20.89
C HIS A 75 15.46 3.12 -20.94
N LYS A 76 16.10 4.28 -20.86
CA LYS A 76 17.56 4.40 -20.86
C LYS A 76 18.09 4.66 -19.46
N LYS A 77 19.36 4.28 -19.23
CA LYS A 77 20.06 4.58 -17.98
C LYS A 77 20.07 6.09 -17.76
N GLY A 78 19.67 6.51 -16.56
CA GLY A 78 19.57 7.92 -16.17
C GLY A 78 18.19 8.55 -16.40
N ASP A 79 17.24 7.85 -17.02
CA ASP A 79 15.86 8.34 -17.11
C ASP A 79 15.27 8.51 -15.70
N LYS A 80 14.58 9.63 -15.47
CA LYS A 80 13.99 10.00 -14.18
C LYS A 80 12.50 10.27 -14.30
N PHE A 81 11.75 9.78 -13.32
CA PHE A 81 10.29 9.86 -13.27
C PHE A 81 9.84 10.27 -11.87
N ALA A 82 8.96 11.26 -11.78
CA ALA A 82 8.32 11.67 -10.54
C ALA A 82 7.01 10.89 -10.32
N TYR A 83 6.84 10.23 -9.19
CA TYR A 83 5.56 9.60 -8.83
C TYR A 83 4.69 10.58 -8.01
N PRO A 84 3.37 10.70 -8.30
CA PRO A 84 2.59 9.94 -9.28
C PRO A 84 2.52 10.55 -10.69
N ALA A 85 3.07 11.75 -10.91
CA ALA A 85 2.90 12.54 -12.14
C ALA A 85 3.34 11.80 -13.43
N ASP A 86 4.42 11.03 -13.35
CA ASP A 86 5.04 10.35 -14.48
C ASP A 86 4.74 8.84 -14.50
N TRP A 87 3.83 8.35 -13.65
CA TRP A 87 3.57 6.91 -13.51
C TRP A 87 3.13 6.24 -14.83
N GLY A 88 2.46 6.98 -15.71
CA GLY A 88 2.05 6.52 -17.04
C GLY A 88 3.18 6.48 -18.08
N LYS A 89 4.35 7.08 -17.81
CA LYS A 89 5.51 7.07 -18.70
C LYS A 89 6.34 5.78 -18.55
N LEU A 90 6.21 5.08 -17.42
CA LEU A 90 6.86 3.80 -17.19
C LEU A 90 6.23 2.71 -18.03
N CYS A 91 7.05 1.80 -18.56
CA CYS A 91 6.54 0.70 -19.37
C CYS A 91 5.77 -0.29 -18.48
N PRO A 92 4.79 -1.05 -19.01
CA PRO A 92 3.93 -1.91 -18.19
C PRO A 92 4.68 -2.91 -17.31
N TRP A 93 5.76 -3.50 -17.83
CA TRP A 93 6.60 -4.47 -17.11
C TRP A 93 7.27 -3.85 -15.89
N LEU A 94 7.97 -2.73 -16.08
CA LEU A 94 8.65 -2.04 -14.99
C LEU A 94 7.65 -1.50 -13.96
N ARG A 95 6.54 -0.90 -14.44
CA ARG A 95 5.48 -0.36 -13.59
C ARG A 95 4.87 -1.43 -12.68
N ALA A 96 4.59 -2.63 -13.22
CA ALA A 96 4.06 -3.73 -12.44
C ALA A 96 5.02 -4.16 -11.32
N SER A 97 6.32 -4.27 -11.62
CA SER A 97 7.32 -4.64 -10.62
C SER A 97 7.56 -3.56 -9.56
N LEU A 98 7.40 -2.28 -9.91
CA LEU A 98 7.57 -1.17 -8.98
C LEU A 98 6.37 -0.97 -8.04
N ASN A 99 5.17 -1.41 -8.42
CA ASN A 99 3.92 -1.01 -7.76
C ASN A 99 3.94 -1.23 -6.25
N GLU A 100 4.25 -2.44 -5.79
CA GLU A 100 4.23 -2.77 -4.36
C GLU A 100 5.29 -1.98 -3.58
N PHE A 101 6.50 -1.82 -4.14
CA PHE A 101 7.56 -1.02 -3.50
C PHE A 101 7.16 0.45 -3.36
N VAL A 102 6.59 1.03 -4.41
CA VAL A 102 6.09 2.41 -4.38
C VAL A 102 5.01 2.57 -3.32
N ARG A 103 4.06 1.62 -3.22
CA ARG A 103 2.99 1.68 -2.20
C ARG A 103 3.52 1.56 -0.78
N LEU A 104 4.47 0.65 -0.54
CA LEU A 104 5.11 0.51 0.76
C LEU A 104 5.83 1.80 1.16
N LEU A 105 6.64 2.36 0.27
CA LEU A 105 7.40 3.58 0.51
C LEU A 105 6.49 4.81 0.69
N GLU A 106 5.40 4.92 -0.10
CA GLU A 106 4.38 5.98 0.01
C GLU A 106 3.72 5.99 1.39
N ASN A 107 3.55 4.80 2.00
CA ASN A 107 3.00 4.65 3.35
C ASN A 107 4.06 4.68 4.45
N GLY A 108 5.30 5.04 4.13
CA GLY A 108 6.38 5.18 5.11
C GLY A 108 6.97 3.87 5.60
N VAL A 109 6.66 2.74 4.95
CA VAL A 109 7.32 1.46 5.26
C VAL A 109 8.79 1.56 4.84
N THR A 110 9.65 0.94 5.65
CA THR A 110 11.08 0.83 5.39
C THR A 110 11.44 -0.64 5.32
N LEU A 111 12.10 -1.05 4.23
CA LEU A 111 12.47 -2.44 4.00
C LEU A 111 13.92 -2.66 4.50
N PRO A 112 14.16 -3.60 5.43
CA PRO A 112 15.40 -3.62 6.23
C PRO A 112 16.65 -4.14 5.51
N TRP A 113 16.50 -4.82 4.37
CA TRP A 113 17.64 -5.37 3.63
C TRP A 113 18.44 -4.27 2.95
N LYS A 114 19.76 -4.24 3.16
CA LYS A 114 20.63 -3.14 2.71
C LYS A 114 21.43 -3.39 1.43
N TYR A 115 21.64 -4.66 1.06
CA TYR A 115 22.51 -5.05 -0.07
C TYR A 115 23.96 -4.54 0.05
N GLU A 116 24.54 -4.61 1.25
CA GLU A 116 25.90 -4.13 1.57
C GLU A 116 26.95 -4.73 0.64
N GLY A 117 27.88 -3.90 0.16
CA GLY A 117 28.96 -4.33 -0.73
C GLY A 117 28.53 -4.62 -2.18
N THR A 118 27.31 -4.25 -2.56
CA THR A 118 26.81 -4.34 -3.94
C THR A 118 26.58 -2.95 -4.55
N PRO A 119 26.48 -2.82 -5.89
CA PRO A 119 26.08 -1.57 -6.52
C PRO A 119 24.69 -1.06 -6.11
N TYR A 120 23.89 -1.91 -5.47
CA TYR A 120 22.52 -1.64 -5.04
C TYR A 120 22.41 -1.36 -3.54
N GLU A 121 23.52 -1.00 -2.89
CA GLU A 121 23.50 -0.67 -1.47
C GLU A 121 22.52 0.47 -1.19
N LYS A 122 21.66 0.26 -0.19
CA LYS A 122 20.56 1.18 0.12
C LYS A 122 20.93 2.22 1.15
N VAL A 123 20.40 3.41 0.96
CA VAL A 123 20.22 4.39 2.03
C VAL A 123 18.93 4.06 2.77
N ILE A 124 18.98 3.94 4.09
CA ILE A 124 17.82 3.68 4.93
C ILE A 124 17.64 4.82 5.93
N ASP A 125 16.57 5.59 5.74
CA ASP A 125 16.05 6.63 6.64
C ASP A 125 17.10 7.63 7.16
N THR A 126 18.15 7.86 6.38
CA THR A 126 19.11 8.92 6.66
C THR A 126 18.45 10.24 6.28
N GLU A 127 18.16 11.09 7.25
CA GLU A 127 17.47 12.38 7.05
C GLU A 127 16.06 12.26 6.41
N GLY A 128 15.40 11.10 6.57
CA GLY A 128 14.11 10.82 5.94
C GLY A 128 14.21 10.37 4.48
N VAL A 129 15.41 10.04 4.00
CA VAL A 129 15.67 9.49 2.67
C VAL A 129 15.83 7.96 2.74
N THR A 130 15.10 7.25 1.89
CA THR A 130 15.23 5.79 1.71
C THR A 130 15.32 5.45 0.23
N THR A 131 16.21 4.53 -0.15
CA THR A 131 16.33 4.04 -1.52
C THR A 131 15.96 2.57 -1.65
N GLU A 132 15.33 2.18 -2.75
CA GLU A 132 15.07 0.79 -3.12
C GLU A 132 15.54 0.50 -4.53
N TYR A 133 15.89 -0.75 -4.82
CA TYR A 133 16.28 -1.18 -6.17
C TYR A 133 15.38 -2.32 -6.64
N VAL A 134 14.79 -2.18 -7.83
CA VAL A 134 13.83 -3.12 -8.39
C VAL A 134 14.23 -3.44 -9.83
N ARG A 135 14.34 -4.73 -10.14
CA ARG A 135 14.65 -5.20 -11.49
C ARG A 135 13.37 -5.29 -12.35
N CYS A 136 13.47 -4.82 -13.59
CA CYS A 136 12.42 -5.06 -14.58
C CYS A 136 12.42 -6.54 -14.99
N PRO A 137 11.25 -7.20 -15.04
CA PRO A 137 11.14 -8.60 -15.38
C PRO A 137 11.26 -8.86 -16.88
N ASP A 138 11.25 -7.82 -17.72
CA ASP A 138 11.48 -7.96 -19.15
C ASP A 138 12.93 -8.45 -19.41
N PRO A 139 13.12 -9.70 -19.88
CA PRO A 139 14.44 -10.31 -20.04
C PRO A 139 15.27 -9.63 -21.13
N THR A 140 14.65 -8.84 -22.01
CA THR A 140 15.32 -8.15 -23.11
C THR A 140 15.95 -6.82 -22.69
N SER A 141 15.54 -6.30 -21.54
CA SER A 141 15.81 -4.93 -21.10
C SER A 141 16.99 -4.81 -20.12
N ALA A 142 17.18 -5.84 -19.28
CA ALA A 142 18.06 -5.87 -18.11
C ALA A 142 18.09 -4.55 -17.32
N LEU A 143 16.90 -3.97 -17.09
CA LEU A 143 16.76 -2.71 -16.35
C LEU A 143 16.76 -2.93 -14.85
N VAL A 144 17.40 -2.04 -14.11
CA VAL A 144 17.21 -1.88 -12.67
C VAL A 144 16.80 -0.43 -12.40
N ALA A 145 15.69 -0.24 -11.71
CA ALA A 145 15.22 1.06 -11.26
C ALA A 145 15.61 1.27 -9.79
N LYS A 146 16.11 2.47 -9.49
CA LYS A 146 16.32 2.99 -8.15
C LYS A 146 15.12 3.87 -7.79
N ILE A 147 14.42 3.52 -6.72
CA ILE A 147 13.37 4.35 -6.11
C ILE A 147 14.02 5.15 -4.99
N THR A 148 13.77 6.45 -4.92
CA THR A 148 14.18 7.33 -3.83
C THR A 148 12.93 7.92 -3.19
N ARG A 149 12.73 7.64 -1.90
CA ARG A 149 11.68 8.23 -1.07
C ARG A 149 12.30 9.32 -0.20
N THR A 150 11.74 10.52 -0.22
CA THR A 150 12.15 11.64 0.63
C THR A 150 10.97 12.15 1.44
N ARG A 151 11.14 12.30 2.75
CA ARG A 151 10.11 12.91 3.62
C ARG A 151 9.90 14.39 3.25
N VAL A 152 8.64 14.83 3.19
CA VAL A 152 8.22 16.22 2.94
C VAL A 152 7.28 16.75 4.02
#